data_AF-A0A511N770-F1
#
_entry.id   AF-A0A511N770-F1
#
_cell.length_a   1.000
_cell.length_b   1.000
_cell.length_c   1.000
_cell.angle_alpha   90.00
_cell.angle_beta   90.00
_cell.angle_gamma   90.00
#
_symmetry.space_group_name_H-M   'P 1'
#
loop_
_entity.id
_entity.type
_entity.pdbx_description
1 polymer ?
#
loop_
_entity_poly.entity_id
_entity_poly.type
_entity_poly.pdbx_seq_one_letter_code
_entity_poly.pdbx_strand_id
1 'polypeptide(L)'
;MFPLTPQFLRDNYFQGVPLESPGGRPFTNEFIQGRILAVRRAFERKYAVRLEPTVIKMGSYPIPGEPEAQERVVGIDLHPDDAKDNKRYSMLLPVAPALQFHKLGLWLPGMERPTEFSLDWLHPNPPDSRTRQLRIAPGRSLTTLLHLQFLSGLMPLTSQGSPIPGAWHLTYTCGYTEDALLGQDFDVLDALAKYAAIALFVKGSLDGNVLAGITNKSLSADGLSQSVGLVGNAQALKFGAIINQYQQELTEWEKTYWARSSPIRMIGV
;
A
#
# COMPACT_ATOMS: atom_id res chain seq x y z
N MET A 1 14.23 -10.68 7.54
CA MET A 1 15.03 -9.43 7.38
C MET A 1 14.50 -8.73 6.13
N PHE A 2 14.67 -7.40 5.96
CA PHE A 2 14.22 -6.77 4.72
C PHE A 2 15.23 -7.05 3.58
N PRO A 3 14.82 -7.56 2.41
CA PRO A 3 15.75 -8.07 1.40
C PRO A 3 16.55 -6.98 0.67
N LEU A 4 16.06 -5.75 0.60
CA LEU A 4 16.77 -4.66 -0.07
C LEU A 4 17.89 -4.10 0.81
N THR A 5 19.12 -4.47 0.51
CA THR A 5 20.35 -4.04 1.21
C THR A 5 21.29 -3.27 0.28
N PRO A 6 22.30 -2.56 0.81
CA PRO A 6 23.32 -1.91 -0.01
C PRO A 6 24.06 -2.91 -0.92
N GLN A 7 24.31 -4.12 -0.41
CA GLN A 7 24.96 -5.18 -1.17
C GLN A 7 24.05 -5.67 -2.32
N PHE A 8 22.76 -5.87 -2.05
CA PHE A 8 21.79 -6.24 -3.08
C PHE A 8 21.76 -5.23 -4.24
N LEU A 9 21.77 -3.93 -3.94
CA LEU A 9 21.81 -2.91 -4.99
C LEU A 9 23.11 -2.95 -5.80
N ARG A 10 24.25 -3.14 -5.14
CA ARG A 10 25.55 -3.24 -5.82
C ARG A 10 25.58 -4.42 -6.78
N ASP A 11 25.10 -5.57 -6.32
CA ASP A 11 25.18 -6.82 -7.06
C ASP A 11 24.18 -6.88 -8.21
N ASN A 12 23.03 -6.20 -8.13
CA ASN A 12 21.96 -6.35 -9.12
C ASN A 12 21.71 -5.10 -9.98
N TYR A 13 21.97 -3.89 -9.47
CA TYR A 13 21.59 -2.63 -10.14
C TYR A 13 22.77 -1.72 -10.47
N PHE A 14 23.96 -2.00 -9.90
CA PHE A 14 25.14 -1.16 -10.10
C PHE A 14 26.35 -1.93 -10.67
N GLN A 15 26.12 -3.06 -11.33
CA GLN A 15 27.20 -3.84 -11.95
C GLN A 15 27.98 -2.96 -12.95
N GLY A 16 29.28 -2.80 -12.70
CA GLY A 16 30.16 -1.96 -13.54
C GLY A 16 29.99 -0.44 -13.36
N VAL A 17 29.17 0.01 -12.40
CA VAL A 17 28.92 1.43 -12.13
C VAL A 17 29.70 1.89 -10.89
N PRO A 18 30.67 2.82 -11.02
CA PRO A 18 31.36 3.36 -9.86
C PRO A 18 30.43 4.31 -9.09
N LEU A 19 29.93 3.84 -7.94
CA LEU A 19 29.12 4.61 -6.99
C LEU A 19 30.02 5.53 -6.18
N GLU A 20 30.40 6.64 -6.79
CA GLU A 20 31.31 7.62 -6.18
C GLU A 20 30.65 8.98 -6.06
N SER A 21 31.00 9.71 -5.01
CA SER A 21 30.72 11.13 -4.86
C SER A 21 31.41 11.95 -5.97
N PRO A 22 31.00 13.21 -6.19
CA PRO A 22 31.67 14.09 -7.15
C PRO A 22 33.19 14.26 -6.91
N GLY A 23 33.67 13.99 -5.70
CA GLY A 23 35.10 13.98 -5.35
C GLY A 23 35.79 12.63 -5.48
N GLY A 24 35.18 11.64 -6.17
CA GLY A 24 35.75 10.30 -6.39
C GLY A 24 35.73 9.38 -5.17
N ARG A 25 35.18 9.80 -4.03
CA ARG A 25 35.04 8.92 -2.85
C ARG A 25 33.88 7.96 -3.04
N PRO A 26 34.06 6.64 -2.81
CA PRO A 26 32.96 5.68 -2.93
C PRO A 26 31.86 5.97 -1.90
N PHE A 27 30.61 5.69 -2.26
CA PHE A 27 29.50 5.75 -1.33
C PHE A 27 29.64 4.67 -0.26
N THR A 28 29.50 5.06 0.99
CA THR A 28 29.52 4.13 2.13
C THR A 28 28.19 3.36 2.21
N ASN A 29 28.20 2.22 2.88
CA ASN A 29 26.99 1.41 3.03
C ASN A 29 25.92 2.13 3.87
N GLU A 30 26.32 2.96 4.82
CA GLU A 30 25.42 3.77 5.65
C GLU A 30 24.71 4.82 4.80
N PHE A 31 25.43 5.46 3.86
CA PHE A 31 24.82 6.41 2.94
C PHE A 31 23.78 5.74 2.03
N ILE A 32 24.12 4.58 1.47
CA ILE A 32 23.21 3.79 0.63
C ILE A 32 21.99 3.34 1.44
N GLN A 33 22.21 2.86 2.66
CA GLN A 33 21.13 2.44 3.55
C GLN A 33 20.18 3.60 3.89
N GLY A 34 20.72 4.79 4.16
CA GLY A 34 19.90 5.98 4.39
C GLY A 34 19.01 6.33 3.20
N ARG A 35 19.50 6.12 1.97
CA ARG A 35 18.73 6.33 0.72
C ARG A 35 17.64 5.26 0.54
N ILE A 36 17.97 4.00 0.79
CA ILE A 36 17.00 2.89 0.76
C ILE A 36 15.84 3.18 1.72
N LEU A 37 16.14 3.58 2.96
CA LEU A 37 15.12 3.88 3.97
C LEU A 37 14.21 5.04 3.57
N ALA A 38 14.77 6.10 3.00
CA ALA A 38 13.98 7.24 2.55
C ALA A 38 13.07 6.88 1.37
N VAL A 39 13.58 6.12 0.39
CA VAL A 39 12.80 5.63 -0.74
C VAL A 39 11.70 4.68 -0.27
N ARG A 40 12.01 3.75 0.63
CA ARG A 40 11.04 2.84 1.27
C ARG A 40 9.87 3.62 1.86
N ARG A 41 10.13 4.63 2.70
CA ARG A 41 9.06 5.46 3.31
C ARG A 41 8.24 6.21 2.26
N ALA A 42 8.85 6.66 1.18
CA ALA A 42 8.13 7.34 0.11
C ALA A 42 7.27 6.37 -0.71
N PHE A 43 7.79 5.17 -0.97
CA PHE A 43 7.09 4.07 -1.67
C PHE A 43 5.88 3.58 -0.87
N GLU A 44 6.06 3.29 0.43
CA GLU A 44 4.99 2.86 1.33
C GLU A 44 3.84 3.88 1.40
N ARG A 45 4.17 5.17 1.36
CA ARG A 45 3.16 6.25 1.28
C ARG A 45 2.47 6.33 -0.07
N LYS A 46 3.21 6.28 -1.19
CA LYS A 46 2.64 6.42 -2.54
C LYS A 46 1.67 5.28 -2.87
N TYR A 47 2.06 4.05 -2.56
CA TYR A 47 1.27 2.87 -2.92
C TYR A 47 0.35 2.38 -1.80
N ALA A 48 0.37 3.05 -0.64
CA ALA A 48 -0.38 2.65 0.55
C ALA A 48 -0.11 1.17 0.92
N VAL A 49 1.17 0.83 1.07
CA VAL A 49 1.62 -0.52 1.44
C VAL A 49 2.61 -0.49 2.60
N ARG A 50 2.85 -1.64 3.24
CA ARG A 50 4.02 -1.85 4.12
C ARG A 50 4.92 -2.89 3.50
N LEU A 51 6.23 -2.63 3.55
CA LEU A 51 7.23 -3.55 3.01
C LEU A 51 7.69 -4.59 4.05
N GLU A 52 7.16 -4.51 5.26
CA GLU A 52 7.31 -5.50 6.32
C GLU A 52 5.95 -5.78 6.98
N PRO A 53 5.76 -6.98 7.56
CA PRO A 53 4.53 -7.32 8.27
C PRO A 53 4.27 -6.33 9.40
N THR A 54 3.15 -5.62 9.34
CA THR A 54 2.80 -4.55 10.27
C THR A 54 1.37 -4.75 10.80
N VAL A 55 1.19 -4.70 12.11
CA VAL A 55 -0.15 -4.75 12.73
C VAL A 55 -0.79 -3.37 12.66
N ILE A 56 -1.85 -3.27 11.86
CA ILE A 56 -2.67 -2.07 11.71
C ILE A 56 -3.95 -2.22 12.54
N LYS A 57 -4.25 -1.18 13.30
CA LYS A 57 -5.54 -1.02 13.96
C LYS A 57 -6.32 0.13 13.36
N MET A 58 -7.53 -0.16 12.93
CA MET A 58 -8.53 0.82 12.51
C MET A 58 -9.55 1.02 13.62
N GLY A 59 -9.86 2.27 13.92
CA GLY A 59 -10.80 2.64 14.98
C GLY A 59 -10.11 2.93 16.32
N SER A 60 -10.85 3.59 17.22
CA SER A 60 -10.32 4.14 18.47
C SER A 60 -10.44 3.19 19.66
N TYR A 61 -11.33 2.19 19.60
CA TYR A 61 -11.69 1.38 20.77
C TYR A 61 -10.91 0.07 20.84
N PRO A 62 -10.39 -0.32 22.02
CA PRO A 62 -9.78 -1.62 22.23
C PRO A 62 -10.85 -2.73 22.23
N ILE A 63 -10.62 -3.76 21.43
CA ILE A 63 -11.37 -5.02 21.52
C ILE A 63 -10.53 -5.99 22.36
N PRO A 64 -11.11 -6.71 23.34
CA PRO A 64 -10.37 -7.68 24.14
C PRO A 64 -9.67 -8.75 23.28
N GLY A 65 -8.40 -9.01 23.58
CA GLY A 65 -7.58 -9.99 22.86
C GLY A 65 -7.00 -9.50 21.53
N GLU A 66 -7.05 -8.20 21.24
CA GLU A 66 -6.35 -7.63 20.08
C GLU A 66 -4.82 -7.67 20.25
N PRO A 67 -4.08 -7.96 19.16
CA PRO A 67 -2.63 -7.75 19.16
C PRO A 67 -2.29 -6.27 19.31
N GLU A 68 -1.09 -5.99 19.85
CA GLU A 68 -0.60 -4.62 19.97
C GLU A 68 -0.41 -3.98 18.59
N ALA A 69 -1.08 -2.85 18.38
CA ALA A 69 -1.03 -2.13 17.12
C ALA A 69 0.28 -1.37 16.98
N GLN A 70 0.98 -1.60 15.88
CA GLN A 70 2.16 -0.83 15.51
C GLN A 70 1.77 0.48 14.83
N GLU A 71 0.62 0.50 14.13
CA GLU A 71 0.05 1.69 13.52
C GLU A 71 -1.44 1.77 13.80
N ARG A 72 -1.91 2.98 14.09
CA ARG A 72 -3.33 3.29 14.32
C ARG A 72 -3.82 4.23 13.23
N VAL A 73 -4.90 3.84 12.58
CA VAL A 73 -5.54 4.64 11.54
C VAL A 73 -6.96 4.95 12.00
N VAL A 74 -7.42 6.17 11.74
CA VAL A 74 -8.82 6.53 11.96
C VAL A 74 -9.67 5.62 11.08
N GLY A 75 -10.69 4.98 11.67
CA GLY A 75 -11.55 4.03 10.96
C GLY A 75 -12.12 4.69 9.71
N ILE A 76 -11.88 4.07 8.55
CA ILE A 76 -12.40 4.55 7.27
C ILE A 76 -13.88 4.15 7.20
N ASP A 77 -14.67 5.10 6.73
CA ASP A 77 -16.10 4.99 6.50
C ASP A 77 -16.44 3.81 5.57
N LEU A 78 -17.47 3.04 5.92
CA LEU A 78 -18.10 2.14 4.95
C LEU A 78 -18.69 3.00 3.84
N HIS A 79 -18.32 2.73 2.58
CA HIS A 79 -18.99 3.36 1.45
C HIS A 79 -20.31 2.61 1.17
N PRO A 80 -21.46 3.27 1.33
CA PRO A 80 -22.75 2.63 1.08
C PRO A 80 -23.06 2.45 -0.42
N ASP A 81 -22.30 3.12 -1.30
CA ASP A 81 -22.53 3.13 -2.75
C ASP A 81 -22.32 1.77 -3.44
N ASP A 82 -21.65 0.82 -2.77
CA ASP A 82 -21.49 -0.56 -3.26
C ASP A 82 -22.65 -1.49 -2.85
N ALA A 83 -23.62 -0.99 -2.07
CA ALA A 83 -24.81 -1.74 -1.62
C ALA A 83 -25.88 -1.83 -2.71
N LYS A 84 -25.52 -2.24 -3.94
CA LYS A 84 -26.52 -2.79 -4.86
C LYS A 84 -26.97 -4.15 -4.28
N ASP A 85 -28.20 -4.21 -3.81
CA ASP A 85 -28.88 -5.37 -3.20
C ASP A 85 -28.75 -5.60 -1.68
N ASN A 86 -28.45 -4.57 -0.86
CA ASN A 86 -28.56 -4.63 0.62
C ASN A 86 -27.76 -5.74 1.35
N LYS A 87 -26.85 -6.45 0.67
CA LYS A 87 -26.24 -7.69 1.20
C LYS A 87 -24.71 -7.66 1.31
N ARG A 88 -24.06 -6.63 0.76
CA ARG A 88 -22.60 -6.56 0.69
C ARG A 88 -22.14 -5.13 0.94
N TYR A 89 -21.18 -4.99 1.85
CA TYR A 89 -20.52 -3.73 2.14
C TYR A 89 -19.06 -3.87 1.72
N SER A 90 -18.48 -2.80 1.20
CA SER A 90 -17.06 -2.75 0.91
C SER A 90 -16.39 -1.71 1.80
N MET A 91 -15.22 -2.09 2.32
CA MET A 91 -14.35 -1.22 3.12
C MET A 91 -13.04 -1.09 2.36
N LEU A 92 -12.54 0.14 2.25
CA LEU A 92 -11.20 0.38 1.74
C LEU A 92 -10.21 0.33 2.90
N LEU A 93 -9.31 -0.65 2.88
CA LEU A 93 -8.22 -0.73 3.83
C LEU A 93 -7.24 0.43 3.61
N PRO A 94 -6.73 1.06 4.67
CA PRO A 94 -5.76 2.14 4.53
C PRO A 94 -4.44 1.64 3.95
N VAL A 95 -4.09 0.36 4.20
CA VAL A 95 -2.81 -0.21 3.79
C VAL A 95 -2.99 -1.66 3.31
N ALA A 96 -2.31 -2.04 2.23
CA ALA A 96 -2.33 -3.38 1.64
C ALA A 96 -0.90 -3.96 1.47
N PRO A 97 -0.77 -5.24 1.08
CA PRO A 97 -1.78 -6.30 1.12
C PRO A 97 -2.11 -6.70 2.57
N ALA A 98 -3.30 -7.26 2.80
CA ALA A 98 -3.66 -7.82 4.11
C ALA A 98 -3.18 -9.28 4.20
N LEU A 99 -2.44 -9.62 5.25
CA LEU A 99 -1.92 -10.97 5.49
C LEU A 99 -2.86 -11.77 6.39
N GLN A 100 -3.33 -11.15 7.47
CA GLN A 100 -4.15 -11.83 8.47
C GLN A 100 -5.09 -10.84 9.16
N PHE A 101 -6.35 -11.22 9.31
CA PHE A 101 -7.32 -10.46 10.11
C PHE A 101 -7.39 -11.03 11.53
N HIS A 102 -7.47 -10.16 12.52
CA HIS A 102 -7.47 -10.53 13.94
C HIS A 102 -8.80 -10.24 14.60
N LYS A 103 -9.37 -9.05 14.40
CA LYS A 103 -10.61 -8.61 15.03
C LYS A 103 -11.42 -7.71 14.11
N LEU A 104 -12.75 -7.86 14.17
CA LEU A 104 -13.74 -7.01 13.52
C LEU A 104 -14.78 -6.59 14.55
N GLY A 105 -15.14 -5.31 14.56
CA GLY A 105 -16.17 -4.81 15.46
C GLY A 105 -16.84 -3.53 14.96
N LEU A 106 -17.99 -3.22 15.57
CA LEU A 106 -18.72 -1.98 15.37
C LEU A 106 -18.94 -1.33 16.73
N TRP A 107 -18.67 -0.03 16.80
CA TRP A 107 -18.92 0.78 17.98
C TRP A 107 -19.57 2.09 17.57
N LEU A 108 -20.82 2.27 18.00
CA LEU A 108 -21.61 3.46 17.70
C LEU A 108 -21.72 4.35 18.94
N PRO A 109 -21.92 5.67 18.76
CA PRO A 109 -22.24 6.57 19.86
C PRO A 109 -23.42 6.03 20.68
N GLY A 110 -23.25 5.97 22.00
CA GLY A 110 -24.26 5.43 22.93
C GLY A 110 -24.15 3.94 23.24
N MET A 111 -23.24 3.19 22.60
CA MET A 111 -22.95 1.81 22.99
C MET A 111 -21.98 1.75 24.17
N GLU A 112 -22.33 0.99 25.22
CA GLU A 112 -21.43 0.77 26.37
C GLU A 112 -20.19 -0.05 26.00
N ARG A 113 -20.30 -0.96 25.02
CA ARG A 113 -19.22 -1.85 24.55
C ARG A 113 -19.30 -2.04 23.05
N PRO A 114 -18.16 -2.26 22.35
CA PRO A 114 -18.17 -2.60 20.93
C PRO A 114 -18.84 -3.96 20.69
N THR A 115 -19.62 -4.06 19.62
CA THR A 115 -20.13 -5.35 19.12
C THR A 115 -19.02 -6.00 18.30
N GLU A 116 -18.53 -7.15 18.75
CA GLU A 116 -17.55 -7.96 18.02
C GLU A 116 -18.26 -8.85 16.98
N PHE A 117 -17.71 -8.88 15.77
CA PHE A 117 -18.16 -9.77 14.71
C PHE A 117 -17.14 -10.89 14.48
N SER A 118 -17.64 -12.02 14.02
CA SER A 118 -16.79 -13.13 13.61
C SER A 118 -16.03 -12.79 12.31
N LEU A 119 -14.78 -13.27 12.21
CA LEU A 119 -13.92 -13.04 11.06
C LEU A 119 -14.42 -13.72 9.77
N ASP A 120 -15.37 -14.67 9.87
CA ASP A 120 -16.04 -15.27 8.71
C ASP A 120 -16.92 -14.26 7.93
N TRP A 121 -17.11 -13.05 8.47
CA TRP A 121 -17.74 -11.94 7.79
C TRP A 121 -16.82 -11.24 6.77
N LEU A 122 -15.52 -11.48 6.90
CA LEU A 122 -14.52 -10.87 6.05
C LEU A 122 -14.28 -11.74 4.83
N HIS A 123 -14.51 -11.15 3.67
CA HIS A 123 -14.22 -11.76 2.38
C HIS A 123 -13.08 -10.97 1.73
N PRO A 124 -11.82 -11.31 2.05
CA PRO A 124 -10.68 -10.73 1.36
C PRO A 124 -10.69 -11.12 -0.12
N ASN A 125 -10.06 -10.27 -0.93
CA ASN A 125 -9.79 -10.62 -2.32
C ASN A 125 -8.74 -11.75 -2.41
N PRO A 126 -8.60 -12.40 -3.57
CA PRO A 126 -7.64 -13.49 -3.75
C PRO A 126 -6.23 -13.10 -3.30
N PRO A 127 -5.41 -14.06 -2.82
CA PRO A 127 -4.08 -13.79 -2.27
C PRO A 127 -3.13 -13.09 -3.25
N ASP A 128 -3.30 -13.30 -4.56
CA ASP A 128 -2.51 -12.64 -5.61
C ASP A 128 -2.94 -11.19 -5.88
N SER A 129 -4.01 -10.74 -5.22
CA SER A 129 -4.60 -9.43 -5.42
C SER A 129 -4.02 -8.40 -4.44
N ARG A 130 -3.49 -7.30 -4.98
CA ARG A 130 -2.97 -6.16 -4.20
C ARG A 130 -4.06 -5.17 -3.82
N THR A 131 -5.32 -5.57 -3.97
CA THR A 131 -6.44 -4.69 -3.69
C THR A 131 -6.50 -4.31 -2.23
N ARG A 132 -6.94 -3.07 -2.01
CA ARG A 132 -7.25 -2.56 -0.67
C ARG A 132 -8.72 -2.78 -0.31
N GLN A 133 -9.53 -3.35 -1.20
CA GLN A 133 -10.95 -3.54 -0.94
C GLN A 133 -11.15 -4.81 -0.10
N LEU A 134 -11.81 -4.64 1.04
CA LEU A 134 -12.29 -5.72 1.89
C LEU A 134 -13.81 -5.77 1.78
N ARG A 135 -14.36 -6.94 1.50
CA ARG A 135 -15.81 -7.13 1.48
C ARG A 135 -16.27 -7.65 2.83
N ILE A 136 -17.32 -7.04 3.35
CA ILE A 136 -17.94 -7.41 4.61
C ILE A 136 -19.35 -7.88 4.28
N ALA A 137 -19.64 -9.15 4.57
CA ALA A 137 -20.97 -9.72 4.42
C ALA A 137 -21.23 -10.72 5.56
N PRO A 138 -22.49 -10.95 5.95
CA PRO A 138 -22.81 -11.89 7.02
C PRO A 138 -22.27 -13.30 6.71
N GLY A 139 -21.48 -13.86 7.63
CA GLY A 139 -20.91 -15.20 7.53
C GLY A 139 -21.94 -16.33 7.69
N ARG A 140 -21.51 -17.58 7.48
CA ARG A 140 -22.40 -18.77 7.47
C ARG A 140 -22.80 -19.30 8.86
N SER A 141 -22.30 -18.69 9.94
CA SER A 141 -22.54 -19.15 11.32
C SER A 141 -23.99 -18.97 11.82
N LEU A 142 -24.43 -19.78 12.78
CA LEU A 142 -25.73 -19.63 13.47
C LEU A 142 -25.80 -18.34 14.32
N THR A 143 -24.68 -17.85 14.85
CA THR A 143 -24.61 -16.53 15.53
C THR A 143 -24.92 -15.36 14.61
N THR A 144 -24.89 -15.56 13.29
CA THR A 144 -25.25 -14.58 12.29
C THR A 144 -26.73 -14.17 12.38
N LEU A 145 -27.64 -15.05 12.79
CA LEU A 145 -29.08 -14.73 12.87
C LEU A 145 -29.39 -13.63 13.91
N LEU A 146 -28.71 -13.65 15.06
CA LEU A 146 -28.86 -12.62 16.10
C LEU A 146 -28.25 -11.27 15.66
N HIS A 147 -27.09 -11.31 15.01
CA HIS A 147 -26.44 -10.11 14.50
C HIS A 147 -27.15 -9.50 13.28
N LEU A 148 -27.80 -10.32 12.45
CA LEU A 148 -28.62 -9.87 11.31
C LEU A 148 -29.83 -9.06 11.76
N GLN A 149 -30.48 -9.44 12.87
CA GLN A 149 -31.58 -8.64 13.44
C GLN A 149 -31.08 -7.29 13.94
N PHE A 150 -29.93 -7.25 14.62
CA PHE A 150 -29.28 -6.02 15.07
C PHE A 150 -28.85 -5.11 13.90
N LEU A 151 -28.29 -5.71 12.84
CA LEU A 151 -27.80 -4.98 11.66
C LEU A 151 -28.91 -4.57 10.70
N SER A 152 -30.03 -5.29 10.61
CA SER A 152 -31.17 -4.86 9.78
C SER A 152 -31.76 -3.52 10.21
N GLY A 153 -31.60 -3.13 11.49
CA GLY A 153 -31.99 -1.82 12.01
C GLY A 153 -30.89 -0.76 11.95
N LEU A 154 -29.61 -1.14 12.04
CA LEU A 154 -28.48 -0.19 12.10
C LEU A 154 -27.82 0.08 10.75
N MET A 155 -27.84 -0.90 9.84
CA MET A 155 -27.28 -0.76 8.51
C MET A 155 -27.97 0.35 7.69
N PRO A 156 -29.30 0.54 7.71
CA PRO A 156 -29.94 1.70 7.07
C PRO A 156 -29.42 3.04 7.60
N LEU A 157 -29.00 3.10 8.87
CA LEU A 157 -28.45 4.32 9.49
C LEU A 157 -27.06 4.67 8.92
N THR A 158 -26.29 3.66 8.53
CA THR A 158 -24.96 3.80 7.88
C THR A 158 -25.00 3.66 6.35
N SER A 159 -26.11 3.18 5.78
CA SER A 159 -26.29 2.88 4.36
C SER A 159 -27.18 3.89 3.62
N GLN A 160 -28.02 4.64 4.32
CA GLN A 160 -28.75 5.79 3.78
C GLN A 160 -28.37 7.13 4.46
N GLY A 161 -27.71 7.07 5.62
CA GLY A 161 -27.14 8.22 6.33
C GLY A 161 -25.62 8.28 6.11
N SER A 162 -25.06 9.49 6.19
CA SER A 162 -23.61 9.71 6.13
C SER A 162 -22.86 8.68 6.99
N PRO A 163 -21.76 8.11 6.50
CA PRO A 163 -21.01 7.13 7.26
C PRO A 163 -20.59 7.72 8.61
N ILE A 164 -20.65 6.90 9.66
CA ILE A 164 -20.30 7.32 11.02
C ILE A 164 -18.79 7.14 11.19
N PRO A 165 -18.00 8.22 11.27
CA PRO A 165 -16.55 8.12 11.30
C PRO A 165 -16.07 7.33 12.51
N GLY A 166 -15.15 6.39 12.29
CA GLY A 166 -14.57 5.59 13.37
C GLY A 166 -15.52 4.57 14.01
N ALA A 167 -16.69 4.31 13.43
CA ALA A 167 -17.61 3.31 13.96
C ALA A 167 -17.05 1.87 13.79
N TRP A 168 -16.44 1.60 12.64
CA TRP A 168 -15.87 0.29 12.34
C TRP A 168 -14.48 0.14 12.93
N HIS A 169 -14.27 -1.04 13.52
CA HIS A 169 -13.03 -1.46 14.15
C HIS A 169 -12.51 -2.69 13.42
N LEU A 170 -11.26 -2.60 12.95
CA LEU A 170 -10.60 -3.70 12.26
C LEU A 170 -9.15 -3.74 12.68
N THR A 171 -8.71 -4.89 13.19
CA THR A 171 -7.31 -5.14 13.50
C THR A 171 -6.79 -6.24 12.58
N TYR A 172 -5.73 -5.95 11.83
CA TYR A 172 -5.16 -6.85 10.82
C TYR A 172 -3.66 -6.65 10.65
N THR A 173 -2.94 -7.70 10.29
CA THR A 173 -1.55 -7.63 9.84
C THR A 173 -1.53 -7.37 8.34
N CYS A 174 -0.78 -6.37 7.89
CA CYS A 174 -0.59 -6.03 6.49
C CYS A 174 0.89 -6.02 6.09
N GLY A 175 1.13 -5.90 4.79
CA GLY A 175 2.47 -5.80 4.21
C GLY A 175 2.93 -7.10 3.57
N TYR A 176 4.21 -7.15 3.19
CA TYR A 176 4.78 -8.31 2.53
C TYR A 176 5.67 -9.12 3.49
N THR A 177 5.67 -10.43 3.32
CA THR A 177 6.70 -11.29 3.92
C THR A 177 7.97 -11.25 3.06
N GLU A 178 9.11 -11.62 3.66
CA GLU A 178 10.38 -11.71 2.94
C GLU A 178 10.29 -12.69 1.76
N ASP A 179 9.69 -13.86 1.99
CA ASP A 179 9.49 -14.89 0.97
C ASP A 179 8.59 -14.40 -0.18
N ALA A 180 7.57 -13.59 0.11
CA ALA A 180 6.72 -13.00 -0.92
C ALA A 180 7.51 -12.02 -1.80
N LEU A 181 8.31 -11.13 -1.18
CA LEU A 181 9.15 -10.16 -1.89
C LEU A 181 10.27 -10.81 -2.71
N LEU A 182 10.75 -11.98 -2.30
CA LEU A 182 11.76 -12.74 -3.04
C LEU A 182 11.15 -13.74 -4.04
N GLY A 183 9.84 -13.94 -4.00
CA GLY A 183 9.11 -14.87 -4.85
C GLY A 183 8.07 -14.17 -5.71
N GLN A 184 6.79 -14.37 -5.38
CA GLN A 184 5.65 -13.96 -6.20
C GLN A 184 5.50 -12.43 -6.39
N ASP A 185 6.00 -11.63 -5.43
CA ASP A 185 5.93 -10.17 -5.41
C ASP A 185 7.31 -9.52 -5.65
N PHE A 186 8.21 -10.23 -6.33
CA PHE A 186 9.53 -9.71 -6.69
C PHE A 186 9.46 -8.43 -7.52
N ASP A 187 8.39 -8.22 -8.29
CA ASP A 187 8.17 -6.97 -9.03
C ASP A 187 8.09 -5.74 -8.11
N VAL A 188 7.57 -5.89 -6.89
CA VAL A 188 7.53 -4.81 -5.88
C VAL A 188 8.93 -4.50 -5.36
N LEU A 189 9.72 -5.55 -5.07
CA LEU A 189 11.10 -5.42 -4.62
C LEU A 189 11.98 -4.78 -5.70
N ASP A 190 11.83 -5.22 -6.94
CA ASP A 190 12.54 -4.72 -8.11
C ASP A 190 12.23 -3.25 -8.38
N ALA A 191 10.95 -2.87 -8.34
CA ALA A 191 10.55 -1.47 -8.46
C ALA A 191 11.17 -0.62 -7.34
N LEU A 192 11.11 -1.07 -6.09
CA LEU A 192 11.72 -0.36 -4.97
C LEU A 192 13.24 -0.20 -5.15
N ALA A 193 13.92 -1.25 -5.62
CA ALA A 193 15.35 -1.22 -5.90
C ALA A 193 15.72 -0.23 -7.01
N LYS A 194 14.92 -0.16 -8.09
CA LYS A 194 15.08 0.84 -9.17
C LYS A 194 14.86 2.26 -8.68
N TYR A 195 13.86 2.49 -7.84
CA TYR A 195 13.66 3.79 -7.17
C TYR A 195 14.87 4.16 -6.32
N ALA A 196 15.41 3.21 -5.53
CA ALA A 196 16.60 3.42 -4.72
C ALA A 196 17.85 3.70 -5.58
N ALA A 197 18.00 3.01 -6.71
CA ALA A 197 19.09 3.22 -7.64
C ALA A 197 19.06 4.62 -8.26
N ILE A 198 17.90 5.06 -8.76
CA ILE A 198 17.72 6.42 -9.27
C ILE A 198 18.04 7.47 -8.19
N ALA A 199 17.58 7.24 -6.95
CA ALA A 199 17.82 8.16 -5.83
C ALA A 199 19.30 8.27 -5.41
N LEU A 200 20.12 7.27 -5.78
CA LEU A 200 21.56 7.27 -5.60
C LEU A 200 22.29 7.96 -6.75
N PHE A 201 21.79 7.88 -7.98
CA PHE A 201 22.38 8.56 -9.13
C PHE A 201 22.10 10.07 -9.15
N VAL A 202 20.99 10.52 -8.57
CA VAL A 202 20.57 11.92 -8.58
C VAL A 202 20.75 12.56 -7.19
N LYS A 203 21.79 13.38 -7.03
CA LYS A 203 22.00 14.26 -5.86
C LYS A 203 20.79 15.20 -5.68
N GLY A 204 20.27 15.29 -4.45
CA GLY A 204 19.13 16.15 -4.10
C GLY A 204 17.73 15.57 -4.41
N SER A 205 17.65 14.36 -4.96
CA SER A 205 16.38 13.75 -5.39
C SER A 205 15.46 13.29 -4.25
N LEU A 206 15.79 13.61 -2.99
CA LEU A 206 15.16 13.02 -1.82
C LEU A 206 13.84 13.65 -1.39
N ASP A 207 13.43 14.78 -1.97
CA ASP A 207 12.20 15.46 -1.56
C ASP A 207 11.14 15.33 -2.63
N GLY A 208 10.31 14.28 -2.53
CA GLY A 208 9.03 14.13 -3.25
C GLY A 208 9.08 14.05 -4.78
N ASN A 209 10.11 14.60 -5.42
CA ASN A 209 10.18 14.95 -6.83
C ASN A 209 10.66 13.80 -7.71
N VAL A 210 11.28 12.75 -7.17
CA VAL A 210 11.53 11.52 -7.96
C VAL A 210 10.24 10.73 -8.12
N LEU A 211 9.50 10.50 -7.03
CA LEU A 211 8.22 9.79 -7.11
C LEU A 211 7.12 10.65 -7.73
N ALA A 212 7.10 11.98 -7.51
CA ALA A 212 6.18 12.90 -8.18
C ALA A 212 6.60 13.24 -9.63
N GLY A 213 7.89 13.26 -9.92
CA GLY A 213 8.43 13.47 -11.28
C GLY A 213 8.27 12.26 -12.19
N ILE A 214 8.09 11.06 -11.63
CA ILE A 214 7.63 9.88 -12.39
C ILE A 214 6.12 9.98 -12.66
N THR A 215 5.31 10.45 -11.70
CA THR A 215 3.85 10.66 -11.90
C THR A 215 3.52 11.79 -12.89
N ASN A 216 4.33 12.85 -12.96
CA ASN A 216 4.11 13.97 -13.90
C ASN A 216 4.58 13.70 -15.34
N LYS A 217 5.12 12.50 -15.64
CA LYS A 217 5.54 12.11 -17.00
C LYS A 217 4.49 11.30 -17.76
N SER A 218 3.33 11.01 -17.17
CA SER A 218 2.25 10.26 -17.82
C SER A 218 0.97 11.08 -18.05
N LEU A 219 1.11 12.35 -18.41
CA LEU A 219 0.04 13.09 -19.10
C LEU A 219 0.53 13.42 -20.51
N SER A 220 0.55 12.41 -21.36
CA SER A 220 0.61 12.58 -22.81
C SER A 220 -0.74 13.10 -23.29
N ALA A 221 -1.00 14.38 -23.08
CA ALA A 221 -2.00 15.13 -23.81
C ALA A 221 -1.26 15.97 -24.86
N ASP A 222 -1.19 15.40 -26.06
CA ASP A 222 -0.94 16.08 -27.33
C ASP A 222 0.40 16.82 -27.50
N GLY A 223 1.32 16.20 -28.26
CA GLY A 223 2.27 16.92 -29.12
C GLY A 223 3.48 17.63 -28.53
N LEU A 224 3.63 17.79 -27.21
CA LEU A 224 4.80 18.45 -26.60
C LEU A 224 5.38 17.65 -25.43
N SER A 225 6.26 16.70 -25.75
CA SER A 225 7.12 16.02 -24.76
C SER A 225 8.25 16.95 -24.33
N GLN A 226 7.97 17.82 -23.35
CA GLN A 226 9.01 18.59 -22.69
C GLN A 226 9.66 17.72 -21.61
N SER A 227 10.91 17.30 -21.85
CA SER A 227 11.75 16.72 -20.82
C SER A 227 12.03 17.77 -19.75
N VAL A 228 11.27 17.76 -18.65
CA VAL A 228 11.63 18.57 -17.48
C VAL A 228 13.00 18.09 -17.02
N GLY A 229 13.99 18.95 -17.21
CA GLY A 229 15.39 18.61 -17.16
C GLY A 229 15.80 18.05 -15.80
N LEU A 230 16.21 16.79 -15.80
CA LEU A 230 17.24 16.26 -14.88
C LEU A 230 18.61 16.93 -15.10
N VAL A 231 18.67 17.99 -15.92
CA VAL A 231 19.84 18.78 -16.27
C VAL A 231 20.12 19.80 -15.16
N GLY A 232 20.57 19.30 -14.01
CA GLY A 232 21.11 20.13 -12.93
C GLY A 232 22.26 19.46 -12.17
N ASN A 233 22.52 18.17 -12.42
CA ASN A 233 23.53 17.43 -11.70
C ASN A 233 24.41 16.62 -12.67
N ALA A 234 25.73 16.87 -12.66
CA ALA A 234 26.72 16.17 -13.47
C ALA A 234 26.66 14.64 -13.30
N GLN A 235 26.23 14.18 -12.13
CA GLN A 235 26.06 12.76 -11.82
C GLN A 235 24.85 12.13 -12.54
N ALA A 236 23.77 12.90 -12.70
CA ALA A 236 22.59 12.47 -13.47
C ALA A 236 22.90 12.40 -14.97
N LEU A 237 23.79 13.26 -15.48
CA LEU A 237 24.24 13.21 -16.88
C LEU A 237 25.10 11.96 -17.15
N LYS A 238 25.98 11.58 -16.21
CA LYS A 238 26.83 10.37 -16.33
C LYS A 238 26.01 9.08 -16.42
N PHE A 239 24.89 9.00 -15.69
CA PHE A 239 24.05 7.80 -15.61
C PHE A 239 22.72 7.95 -16.35
N GLY A 240 22.59 8.92 -17.24
CA GLY A 240 21.32 9.28 -17.88
C GLY A 240 20.63 8.12 -18.59
N ALA A 241 21.38 7.27 -19.31
CA ALA A 241 20.82 6.11 -20.00
C ALA A 241 20.18 5.09 -19.02
N ILE A 242 20.89 4.76 -17.94
CA ILE A 242 20.42 3.82 -16.91
C ILE A 242 19.20 4.39 -16.19
N ILE A 243 19.25 5.67 -15.82
CA ILE A 243 18.12 6.37 -15.18
C ILE A 243 16.89 6.33 -16.08
N ASN A 244 17.04 6.60 -17.38
CA ASN A 244 15.92 6.59 -18.33
C ASN A 244 15.33 5.18 -18.49
N GLN A 245 16.17 4.14 -18.57
CA GLN A 245 15.71 2.77 -18.63
C GLN A 245 14.89 2.41 -17.39
N TYR A 246 15.41 2.66 -16.19
CA TYR A 246 14.68 2.38 -14.95
C TYR A 246 13.38 3.19 -14.85
N GLN A 247 13.32 4.43 -15.32
CA GLN A 247 12.08 5.21 -15.36
C GLN A 247 11.02 4.56 -16.27
N GLN A 248 11.42 4.02 -17.43
CA GLN A 248 10.50 3.34 -18.35
C GLN A 248 9.94 2.07 -17.71
N GLU A 249 10.81 1.21 -17.17
CA GLU A 249 10.42 -0.02 -16.50
C GLU A 249 9.51 0.25 -15.29
N LEU A 250 9.79 1.30 -14.51
CA LEU A 250 8.94 1.72 -13.40
C LEU A 250 7.56 2.19 -13.88
N THR A 251 7.48 2.88 -15.01
CA THR A 251 6.20 3.33 -15.57
C THR A 251 5.33 2.15 -16.02
N GLU A 252 5.96 1.12 -16.61
CA GLU A 252 5.27 -0.11 -16.99
C GLU A 252 4.82 -0.91 -15.77
N TRP A 253 5.69 -1.03 -14.77
CA TRP A 253 5.36 -1.65 -13.49
C TRP A 253 4.21 -0.94 -12.78
N GLU A 254 4.16 0.40 -12.78
CA GLU A 254 3.05 1.12 -12.16
C GLU A 254 1.70 0.77 -12.79
N LYS A 255 1.64 0.63 -14.12
CA LYS A 255 0.42 0.22 -14.81
C LYS A 255 -0.04 -1.16 -14.36
N THR A 256 0.87 -2.12 -14.30
CA THR A 256 0.54 -3.50 -13.88
C THR A 256 0.21 -3.58 -12.39
N TYR A 257 0.90 -2.80 -11.56
CA TYR A 257 0.65 -2.68 -10.13
C TYR A 257 -0.77 -2.17 -9.85
N TRP A 258 -1.19 -1.08 -10.50
CA TRP A 258 -2.53 -0.53 -10.32
C TRP A 258 -3.63 -1.39 -10.94
N ALA A 259 -3.35 -2.11 -12.03
CA ALA A 259 -4.28 -3.10 -12.58
C ALA A 259 -4.57 -4.22 -11.58
N ARG A 260 -3.54 -4.74 -10.88
CA ARG A 260 -3.68 -5.75 -9.81
C ARG A 260 -4.30 -5.21 -8.51
N SER A 261 -4.21 -3.90 -8.29
CA SER A 261 -4.77 -3.21 -7.13
C SER A 261 -6.22 -2.79 -7.33
N SER A 262 -6.70 -2.80 -8.57
CA SER A 262 -8.08 -2.43 -8.92
C SER A 262 -9.07 -3.50 -8.46
N PRO A 263 -10.22 -3.10 -7.89
CA PRO A 263 -11.21 -4.05 -7.42
C PRO A 263 -11.75 -4.90 -8.57
N ILE A 264 -11.80 -6.23 -8.39
CA ILE A 264 -12.40 -7.14 -9.36
C ILE A 264 -13.91 -6.84 -9.41
N ARG A 265 -14.35 -6.12 -10.45
CA ARG A 265 -15.77 -5.97 -10.77
C ARG A 265 -16.24 -7.30 -11.34
N MET A 266 -17.00 -8.07 -10.57
CA MET A 266 -17.76 -9.16 -11.16
C MET A 266 -18.86 -8.54 -12.01
N ILE A 267 -18.81 -8.81 -13.32
CA ILE A 267 -19.94 -8.57 -14.22
C ILE A 267 -21.09 -9.40 -13.66
N GLY A 268 -22.18 -8.73 -13.27
CA GLY A 268 -23.35 -9.41 -12.74
C GLY A 268 -23.82 -10.49 -13.71
N VAL A 269 -23.95 -11.71 -13.21
CA VAL A 269 -24.73 -12.78 -13.83
C VAL A 269 -26.11 -12.76 -13.19
#